data_AF-A0A976JMU5-F1
#
_entry.id   AF-A0A976JMU5-F1
#
_cell.length_a   1.000
_cell.length_b   1.000
_cell.length_c   1.000
_cell.angle_alpha   90.00
_cell.angle_beta   90.00
_cell.angle_gamma   90.00
#
_symmetry.space_group_name_H-M   'P 1'
#
loop_
_entity.id
_entity.type
_entity.pdbx_description
1 polymer ?
#
loop_
_entity_poly.entity_id
_entity_poly.type
_entity_poly.pdbx_seq_one_letter_code
_entity_poly.pdbx_strand_id
1 'polypeptide(L)'
;MQLFKKTSDETAIFPLAIPSIASPGAILAVVLLVDSSRSSVSTKIATAGVVVLILIINFILMRLSHKIQNTIGNSGAIVISKVMGLILASMAANNILMGIKEFFKL
;
A
#
# COMPACT_ATOMS: atom_id res chain seq x y z
N MET A 1 -20.66 -29.55 -27.24
CA MET A 1 -20.93 -28.11 -27.12
C MET A 1 -21.37 -27.80 -25.69
N GLN A 2 -20.44 -27.81 -24.73
CA GLN A 2 -20.70 -27.26 -23.41
C GLN A 2 -19.52 -26.36 -23.02
N LEU A 3 -19.82 -25.06 -23.14
CA LEU A 3 -19.51 -24.02 -22.17
C LEU A 3 -18.03 -23.83 -21.84
N PHE A 4 -17.42 -22.92 -22.61
CA PHE A 4 -16.31 -22.09 -22.15
C PHE A 4 -16.70 -21.37 -20.84
N LYS A 5 -16.54 -22.04 -19.70
CA LYS A 5 -16.54 -21.40 -18.40
C LYS A 5 -15.22 -20.65 -18.26
N LYS A 6 -15.22 -19.40 -18.73
CA LYS A 6 -14.18 -18.43 -18.44
C LYS A 6 -14.25 -18.10 -16.95
N THR A 7 -13.58 -18.89 -16.12
CA THR A 7 -13.25 -18.51 -14.75
C THR A 7 -12.18 -17.43 -14.83
N SER A 8 -12.58 -16.16 -14.94
CA SER A 8 -11.68 -15.00 -14.89
C SER A 8 -12.02 -14.10 -13.71
N ASP A 9 -12.19 -14.71 -12.53
CA ASP A 9 -12.48 -13.97 -11.29
C ASP A 9 -11.33 -14.01 -10.27
N GLU A 10 -10.13 -14.48 -10.67
CA GLU A 10 -8.92 -14.34 -9.84
C GLU A 10 -8.23 -12.97 -10.03
N THR A 11 -8.99 -11.93 -10.36
CA THR A 11 -8.42 -10.63 -10.77
C THR A 11 -8.56 -9.59 -9.66
N ALA A 12 -7.86 -9.79 -8.53
CA ALA A 12 -7.59 -8.70 -7.58
C ALA A 12 -6.48 -8.99 -6.55
N ILE A 13 -5.98 -10.22 -6.43
CA ILE A 13 -5.00 -10.56 -5.38
C ILE A 13 -3.60 -9.99 -5.69
N PHE A 14 -3.31 -9.68 -6.96
CA PHE A 14 -2.04 -9.11 -7.41
C PHE A 14 -2.31 -8.03 -8.48
N PRO A 15 -1.79 -6.79 -8.43
CA PRO A 15 -0.74 -6.25 -7.56
C PRO A 15 -1.25 -5.21 -6.55
N LEU A 16 -2.51 -5.21 -6.12
CA LEU A 16 -3.07 -4.11 -5.29
C LEU A 16 -2.85 -4.29 -3.78
N ALA A 17 -2.77 -5.54 -3.33
CA ALA A 17 -2.55 -5.84 -1.92
C ALA A 17 -1.21 -5.27 -1.42
N ILE A 18 -0.16 -5.40 -2.23
CA ILE A 18 1.20 -4.95 -1.87
C ILE A 18 1.30 -3.42 -1.76
N PRO A 19 0.87 -2.61 -2.76
CA PRO A 19 0.83 -1.16 -2.65
C PRO A 19 -0.07 -0.63 -1.54
N SER A 20 -1.14 -1.35 -1.21
CA SER A 20 -2.07 -0.93 -0.16
C SER A 20 -1.50 -1.13 1.23
N ILE A 21 -0.89 -2.30 1.50
CA ILE A 21 -0.45 -2.68 2.85
C ILE A 21 0.95 -2.14 3.18
N ALA A 22 1.90 -2.30 2.27
CA ALA A 22 3.31 -1.99 2.51
C ALA A 22 3.87 -1.26 1.30
N SER A 23 3.33 -0.06 1.04
CA SER A 23 3.85 0.78 -0.03
C SER A 23 5.36 1.03 0.17
N PRO A 24 6.17 1.06 -0.91
CA PRO A 24 7.61 1.29 -0.80
C PRO A 24 7.97 2.58 -0.04
N GLY A 25 7.15 3.62 -0.18
CA GLY A 25 7.31 4.87 0.56
C GLY A 25 7.10 4.72 2.07
N ALA A 26 6.10 3.93 2.50
CA ALA A 26 5.89 3.65 3.92
C ALA A 26 7.05 2.84 4.51
N ILE A 27 7.57 1.85 3.77
CA ILE A 27 8.74 1.07 4.18
C ILE A 27 9.96 1.98 4.35
N LEU A 28 10.25 2.85 3.37
CA LEU A 28 11.35 3.81 3.43
C LEU A 28 11.22 4.73 4.64
N ALA A 29 10.03 5.26 4.92
CA ALA A 29 9.79 6.10 6.08
C ALA A 29 10.11 5.37 7.40
N VAL A 30 9.62 4.14 7.57
CA VAL A 30 9.89 3.34 8.77
C VAL A 30 11.39 3.06 8.91
N VAL A 31 12.07 2.70 7.82
CA VAL A 31 13.53 2.47 7.82
C VAL A 31 14.29 3.73 8.24
N LEU A 32 13.91 4.90 7.73
CA LEU A 32 14.53 6.18 8.09
C LEU A 32 14.23 6.59 9.54
N LEU A 33 13.02 6.31 10.03
CA LEU A 33 12.60 6.59 11.41
C LEU A 33 13.30 5.70 12.44
N VAL A 34 13.61 4.45 12.08
CA VAL A 34 14.24 3.45 12.95
C VAL A 34 15.76 3.39 12.75
N ASP A 35 16.31 4.21 11.84
CA ASP A 35 17.75 4.25 11.56
C ASP A 35 18.55 4.45 12.86
N SER A 36 19.41 3.48 13.14
CA SER A 36 20.09 3.36 14.42
C SER A 36 21.15 4.43 14.63
N SER A 37 21.59 5.09 13.57
CA SER A 37 22.54 6.20 13.66
C SER A 37 21.92 7.50 14.16
N ARG A 38 20.58 7.64 14.10
CA ARG A 38 19.85 8.89 14.37
C ARG A 38 18.72 8.77 15.38
N SER A 39 18.22 7.55 15.65
CA SER A 39 17.01 7.35 16.47
C SER A 39 17.30 6.83 17.88
N SER A 40 16.69 7.49 18.88
CA SER A 40 16.66 7.00 20.26
C SER A 40 15.82 5.73 20.38
N VAL A 41 16.12 4.88 21.37
CA VAL A 41 15.36 3.65 21.67
C VAL A 41 13.86 3.94 21.83
N SER A 42 13.51 5.09 22.41
CA SER A 42 12.12 5.54 22.54
C SER A 42 11.42 5.73 21.19
N THR A 43 12.10 6.30 20.20
CA THR A 43 11.56 6.52 18.85
C THR A 43 11.34 5.20 18.11
N LYS A 44 12.22 4.22 18.32
CA LYS A 44 12.08 2.87 17.75
C LYS A 44 10.86 2.14 18.31
N ILE A 45 10.67 2.19 19.63
CA ILE A 45 9.50 1.59 20.29
C ILE A 45 8.20 2.27 19.84
N ALA A 46 8.19 3.60 19.75
CA ALA A 46 7.02 4.34 19.26
C ALA A 46 6.67 3.96 17.80
N THR A 47 7.67 3.92 16.91
CA THR A 47 7.47 3.53 15.51
C THR A 47 6.96 2.10 15.39
N ALA A 48 7.53 1.17 16.16
CA ALA A 48 7.06 -0.22 16.20
C ALA A 48 5.61 -0.32 16.69
N GLY A 49 5.23 0.45 17.72
CA GLY A 49 3.84 0.53 18.22
C GLY A 49 2.87 1.00 17.14
N VAL A 50 3.25 2.02 16.36
CA VAL A 50 2.43 2.52 15.23
C VAL A 50 2.28 1.46 14.14
N VAL A 51 3.36 0.77 13.76
CA VAL A 51 3.30 -0.30 12.74
C VAL A 51 2.38 -1.44 13.20
N VAL A 52 2.50 -1.88 14.45
CA VAL A 52 1.61 -2.90 15.04
C VAL A 52 0.16 -2.44 15.01
N LEU A 53 -0.12 -1.18 15.35
CA LEU A 53 -1.46 -0.61 15.30
C LEU A 53 -2.04 -0.65 13.87
N ILE A 54 -1.26 -0.25 12.87
CA ILE A 54 -1.67 -0.30 11.46
C ILE A 54 -1.98 -1.74 11.03
N LEU A 55 -1.15 -2.71 11.44
CA LEU A 55 -1.38 -4.12 11.14
C LEU A 55 -2.66 -4.66 11.80
N ILE A 56 -2.94 -4.27 13.05
CA ILE A 56 -4.19 -4.64 13.74
C ILE A 56 -5.40 -4.06 13.01
N ILE A 57 -5.33 -2.79 12.58
CA ILE A 57 -6.40 -2.16 11.80
C ILE A 57 -6.61 -2.93 10.49
N ASN A 58 -5.54 -3.20 9.75
CA ASN A 58 -5.62 -3.96 8.49
C ASN A 58 -6.20 -5.36 8.70
N PHE A 59 -5.82 -6.04 9.79
CA PHE A 59 -6.38 -7.34 10.16
C PHE A 59 -7.89 -7.28 10.39
N ILE A 60 -8.38 -6.26 11.12
CA ILE A 60 -9.81 -6.05 11.35
C ILE A 60 -10.53 -5.78 10.02
N LEU A 61 -9.97 -4.92 9.16
CA LEU A 61 -10.53 -4.64 7.82
C LEU A 61 -10.63 -5.93 6.98
N MET A 62 -9.58 -6.75 6.99
CA MET A 62 -9.55 -8.01 6.27
C MET A 62 -10.58 -9.01 6.82
N ARG A 63 -10.79 -9.03 8.14
CA ARG A 63 -11.86 -9.82 8.78
C ARG A 63 -13.26 -9.34 8.39
N LEU A 64 -13.42 -8.06 8.07
CA LEU A 64 -14.67 -7.47 7.56
C LEU A 64 -14.75 -7.42 6.02
N SER A 65 -13.76 -7.97 5.31
CA SER A 65 -13.63 -7.86 3.85
C SER A 65 -14.89 -8.30 3.10
N HIS A 66 -15.56 -9.35 3.55
CA HIS A 66 -16.80 -9.81 2.93
C HIS A 66 -17.92 -8.77 2.97
N LYS A 67 -18.05 -8.02 4.07
CA LYS A 67 -19.02 -6.90 4.16
C LYS A 67 -18.60 -5.75 3.27
N ILE A 68 -17.31 -5.40 3.29
CA ILE A 68 -16.74 -4.31 2.48
C ILE A 68 -16.93 -4.59 0.98
N GLN A 69 -16.67 -5.82 0.55
CA GLN A 69 -16.82 -6.27 -0.83
C GLN A 69 -18.28 -6.19 -1.29
N ASN A 70 -19.24 -6.52 -0.41
CA ASN A 70 -20.66 -6.44 -0.74
C ASN A 70 -21.17 -4.99 -0.86
N THR A 71 -20.57 -4.04 -0.14
CA THR A 71 -20.90 -2.61 -0.25
C THR A 71 -20.25 -1.94 -1.46
N ILE A 72 -18.99 -2.27 -1.77
CA ILE A 72 -18.23 -1.65 -2.86
C ILE A 72 -18.58 -2.28 -4.22
N GLY A 73 -18.87 -3.58 -4.23
CA GLY A 73 -19.14 -4.35 -5.44
C GLY A 73 -17.91 -4.51 -6.35
N ASN A 74 -18.07 -5.29 -7.42
CA ASN A 74 -16.96 -5.60 -8.34
C ASN A 74 -16.47 -4.36 -9.11
N SER A 75 -17.41 -3.54 -9.59
CA SER A 75 -17.08 -2.31 -10.32
C SER A 75 -16.32 -1.30 -9.46
N GLY A 76 -16.70 -1.14 -8.19
CA GLY A 76 -16.00 -0.26 -7.25
C GLY A 76 -14.58 -0.73 -6.97
N ALA A 77 -14.40 -2.04 -6.79
CA ALA A 77 -13.07 -2.63 -6.62
C ALA A 77 -12.15 -2.30 -7.81
N ILE A 78 -12.63 -2.48 -9.04
CA ILE A 78 -11.87 -2.17 -10.28
C ILE A 78 -11.48 -0.69 -10.35
N VAL A 79 -12.37 0.24 -9.96
CA VAL A 79 -12.06 1.68 -9.93
C VAL A 79 -10.96 1.98 -8.92
N ILE A 80 -11.08 1.44 -7.70
CA ILE A 80 -10.07 1.60 -6.65
C ILE A 80 -8.71 1.07 -7.14
N SER A 81 -8.69 -0.06 -7.83
CA SER A 81 -7.48 -0.62 -8.43
C SER A 81 -6.79 0.36 -9.37
N LYS A 82 -7.57 0.99 -10.27
CA LYS A 82 -7.06 1.95 -11.25
C LYS A 82 -6.53 3.21 -10.57
N VAL A 83 -7.29 3.75 -9.61
CA VAL A 83 -6.89 4.95 -8.87
C VAL A 83 -5.60 4.71 -8.09
N MET A 84 -5.47 3.57 -7.41
CA MET A 84 -4.25 3.21 -6.67
C MET A 84 -3.03 3.18 -7.61
N GLY A 85 -3.16 2.56 -8.78
CA GLY A 85 -2.11 2.56 -9.80
C GLY A 85 -1.72 3.95 -10.29
N LEU A 86 -2.69 4.83 -10.52
CA LEU A 86 -2.44 6.23 -10.93
C LEU A 86 -1.72 7.03 -9.84
N ILE A 87 -2.12 6.86 -8.58
CA ILE A 87 -1.46 7.50 -7.43
C ILE A 87 -0.01 7.04 -7.31
N LEU A 88 0.25 5.74 -7.43
CA LEU A 88 1.61 5.19 -7.35
C LEU A 88 2.50 5.70 -8.49
N ALA A 89 1.97 5.78 -9.71
CA ALA A 89 2.70 6.32 -10.86
C ALA A 89 3.08 7.80 -10.64
N SER A 90 2.14 8.60 -10.12
CA SER A 90 2.39 10.00 -9.78
C SER A 90 3.41 10.14 -8.65
N MET A 91 3.28 9.35 -7.58
CA MET A 91 4.24 9.31 -6.47
C MET A 91 5.65 8.91 -6.94
N ALA A 92 5.75 7.91 -7.82
CA ALA A 92 7.02 7.48 -8.39
C ALA A 92 7.69 8.60 -9.20
N ALA A 93 6.94 9.27 -10.08
CA ALA A 93 7.43 10.42 -10.82
C ALA A 93 7.88 11.55 -9.88
N ASN A 94 7.08 11.88 -8.86
CA ASN A 94 7.43 12.89 -7.86
C ASN A 94 8.72 12.55 -7.10
N ASN A 95 8.89 11.30 -6.66
CA ASN A 95 10.09 10.87 -5.94
C ASN A 95 11.34 10.92 -6.82
N ILE A 96 11.23 10.59 -8.11
CA ILE A 96 12.32 10.76 -9.08
C ILE A 96 12.66 12.23 -9.24
N LEU A 97 11.67 13.11 -9.42
CA LEU A 97 11.87 14.55 -9.54
C LEU A 97 12.55 15.14 -8.29
N MET A 98 12.09 14.76 -7.09
CA MET A 98 12.72 15.17 -5.83
C MET A 98 14.16 14.67 -5.74
N GLY A 99 14.42 13.43 -6.13
CA GLY A 99 15.78 12.86 -6.15
C GLY A 99 16.71 13.62 -7.10
N ILE A 100 16.23 13.99 -8.29
CA ILE A 100 17.00 14.79 -9.26
C ILE A 100 17.24 16.20 -8.71
N LYS A 101 16.22 16.85 -8.14
CA LYS A 101 16.32 18.18 -7.55
C LYS A 101 17.39 18.21 -6.44
N GLU A 102 17.33 17.24 -5.53
CA GLU A 102 18.30 17.11 -4.43
C GLU A 102 19.72 16.86 -4.95
N PHE A 103 19.87 16.04 -5.99
CA PHE A 103 21.18 15.75 -6.60
C PHE A 103 21.84 16.99 -7.21
N PHE A 104 21.06 17.83 -7.91
CA PHE A 104 21.57 19.07 -8.51
C PHE A 104 21.51 20.28 -7.57
N LYS A 105 21.01 20.13 -6.33
CA LYS A 105 20.77 21.22 -5.36
C LYS A 105 19.98 22.40 -5.95
N LEU A 106 19.04 22.09 -6.83
CA LEU A 106 18.03 23.04 -7.34
C LEU A 106 16.96 23.29 -6.27
#